data_AF-A0A7Y4W8Y3-F1
#
_entry.id   AF-A0A7Y4W8Y3-F1
#
_cell.length_a   1.000
_cell.length_b   1.000
_cell.length_c   1.000
_cell.angle_alpha   90.00
_cell.angle_beta   90.00
_cell.angle_gamma   90.00
#
_symmetry.space_group_name_H-M   'P 1'
#
loop_
_entity.id
_entity.type
_entity.pdbx_description
1 polymer ?
#
loop_
_entity_poly.entity_id
_entity_poly.type
_entity_poly.pdbx_seq_one_letter_code
_entity_poly.pdbx_strand_id
1 'polypeptide(L)'
;MKKQTISADEFCGSIDINKQTLAKHRSGVRICPRLVDMPEPFVVRPKLLWWVADIEAWVESKRTFRPAVEAVEKMPSSIETVPLAPTKRKVGRPTNAEKNGVV
;
A
#
# COMPACT_ATOMS: atom_id res chain seq x y z
N MET A 1 -5.32 -29.68 -6.59
CA MET A 1 -5.59 -29.36 -5.18
C MET A 1 -5.13 -27.93 -4.91
N LYS A 2 -6.00 -27.04 -4.43
CA LYS A 2 -5.59 -25.67 -4.06
C LYS A 2 -4.80 -25.75 -2.75
N LYS A 3 -3.65 -25.10 -2.72
CA LYS A 3 -2.79 -25.04 -1.52
C LYS A 3 -3.53 -24.24 -0.45
N GLN A 4 -3.66 -24.78 0.77
CA GLN A 4 -4.37 -24.09 1.86
C GLN A 4 -3.46 -23.18 2.68
N THR A 5 -2.15 -23.36 2.57
CA THR A 5 -1.15 -22.65 3.39
C THR A 5 -0.13 -21.92 2.51
N ILE A 6 0.26 -20.72 2.93
CA ILE A 6 1.28 -19.90 2.27
C ILE A 6 2.51 -19.75 3.17
N SER A 7 3.70 -19.95 2.59
CA SER A 7 4.97 -19.73 3.28
C SER A 7 5.41 -18.28 3.23
N ALA A 8 6.31 -17.86 4.12
CA ALA A 8 6.88 -16.51 4.09
C ALA A 8 7.50 -16.15 2.73
N ASP A 9 8.09 -17.11 2.04
CA ASP A 9 8.74 -16.91 0.75
C ASP A 9 7.71 -16.59 -0.34
N GLU A 10 6.64 -17.38 -0.40
CA GLU A 10 5.53 -17.16 -1.33
C GLU A 10 4.77 -15.87 -1.01
N PHE A 11 4.54 -15.60 0.28
CA PHE A 11 3.92 -14.36 0.73
C PHE A 11 4.73 -13.14 0.30
N CYS A 12 6.04 -13.12 0.60
CA CYS A 12 6.94 -12.05 0.20
C CYS A 12 6.96 -11.83 -1.33
N GLY A 13 6.93 -12.92 -2.11
CA GLY A 13 6.83 -12.85 -3.56
C GLY A 13 5.50 -12.28 -4.05
N SER A 14 4.39 -12.57 -3.38
CA SER A 14 3.05 -12.11 -3.80
C SER A 14 2.82 -10.60 -3.62
N ILE A 15 3.44 -9.99 -2.61
CA ILE A 15 3.27 -8.56 -2.27
C ILE A 15 4.48 -7.70 -2.65
N ASP A 16 5.49 -8.30 -3.28
CA ASP A 16 6.76 -7.70 -3.66
C ASP A 16 7.47 -7.01 -2.47
N ILE A 17 7.73 -7.78 -1.41
CA ILE A 17 8.44 -7.33 -0.21
C ILE A 17 9.63 -8.24 0.08
N ASN A 18 10.75 -7.64 0.48
CA ASN A 18 11.92 -8.39 0.91
C ASN A 18 11.66 -9.13 2.25
N LYS A 19 12.07 -10.39 2.35
CA LYS A 19 12.01 -11.21 3.58
C LYS A 19 12.64 -10.52 4.80
N GLN A 20 13.72 -9.76 4.60
CA GLN A 20 14.34 -8.99 5.69
C GLN A 20 13.41 -7.91 6.24
N THR A 21 12.62 -7.27 5.38
CA THR A 21 11.62 -6.27 5.79
C THR A 21 10.52 -6.94 6.61
N LEU A 22 10.04 -8.12 6.19
CA LEU A 22 9.09 -8.91 6.96
C LEU A 22 9.63 -9.29 8.34
N ALA A 23 10.89 -9.75 8.41
CA ALA A 23 11.53 -10.10 9.67
C ALA A 23 11.66 -8.89 10.62
N LYS A 24 12.13 -7.73 10.11
CA LYS A 24 12.26 -6.48 10.88
C LYS A 24 10.91 -5.92 11.34
N HIS A 25 9.86 -6.13 10.55
CA HIS A 25 8.48 -5.77 10.92
C HIS A 25 8.00 -6.60 12.10
N ARG A 26 8.11 -7.93 11.98
CA ARG A 26 7.68 -8.87 13.03
C ARG A 26 8.47 -8.73 14.31
N SER A 27 9.77 -8.40 14.24
CA SER A 27 10.60 -8.16 15.42
C SER A 27 10.39 -6.78 16.05
N GLY A 28 9.53 -5.93 15.48
CA GLY A 28 9.29 -4.57 15.96
C GLY A 28 10.43 -3.57 15.68
N VAL A 29 11.52 -4.01 15.04
CA VAL A 29 12.69 -3.16 14.73
C VAL A 29 12.31 -2.05 13.76
N ARG A 30 11.41 -2.34 12.80
CA ARG A 30 10.92 -1.34 11.85
C ARG A 30 9.49 -1.62 11.46
N ILE A 31 8.59 -0.68 11.72
CA ILE A 31 7.21 -0.77 11.27
C ILE A 31 7.14 -0.50 9.76
N CYS A 32 6.49 -1.39 9.01
CA CYS A 32 6.32 -1.30 7.57
C CYS A 32 4.83 -1.07 7.31
N PRO A 33 4.41 0.11 6.80
CA PRO A 33 3.00 0.44 6.60
C PRO A 33 2.22 -0.61 5.79
N ARG A 34 2.90 -1.29 4.85
CA ARG A 34 2.31 -2.34 4.00
C ARG A 34 2.02 -3.65 4.73
N LEU A 35 2.62 -3.85 5.91
CA LEU A 35 2.48 -5.07 6.72
C LEU A 35 1.71 -4.81 8.02
N VAL A 36 1.15 -3.61 8.21
CA VAL A 36 0.38 -3.27 9.40
C VAL A 36 -0.90 -4.11 9.46
N ASP A 37 -1.25 -4.58 10.65
CA ASP A 37 -2.38 -5.49 10.92
C ASP A 37 -2.32 -6.81 10.15
N MET A 38 -1.14 -7.22 9.71
CA MET A 38 -0.96 -8.51 9.07
C MET A 38 -1.27 -9.65 10.06
N PRO A 39 -2.00 -10.70 9.65
CA PRO A 39 -2.35 -11.80 10.53
C PRO A 39 -1.11 -12.53 11.07
N GLU A 40 -1.24 -13.06 12.29
CA GLU A 40 -0.19 -13.87 12.89
C GLU A 40 -0.11 -15.25 12.21
N PRO A 41 1.10 -15.78 11.95
CA PRO A 41 1.27 -17.10 11.40
C PRO A 41 0.91 -18.14 12.44
N PHE A 42 0.25 -19.20 12.00
CA PHE A 42 -0.10 -20.32 12.87
C PHE A 42 1.10 -21.26 13.14
N VAL A 43 2.16 -21.20 12.32
CA VAL A 43 3.46 -21.84 12.60
C VAL A 43 4.57 -20.82 12.52
N VAL A 44 5.40 -20.76 13.57
CA VAL A 44 6.54 -19.83 13.66
C VAL A 44 7.88 -20.53 13.36
N ARG A 45 8.03 -21.82 13.69
CA ARG A 45 9.24 -22.62 13.47
C ARG A 45 8.90 -24.02 12.95
N PRO A 46 9.72 -24.61 12.06
CA PRO A 46 10.94 -24.05 11.45
C PRO A 46 10.67 -23.06 10.32
N LYS A 47 9.41 -22.96 9.85
CA LYS A 47 9.01 -22.08 8.76
C LYS A 47 7.78 -21.26 9.18
N LEU A 48 7.73 -20.01 8.73
CA LEU A 48 6.56 -19.16 8.91
C LEU A 48 5.46 -19.56 7.92
N LEU A 49 4.29 -19.94 8.44
CA LEU A 49 3.14 -20.37 7.65
C LEU A 49 1.87 -19.62 8.06
N TRP A 50 1.09 -19.23 7.06
CA TRP A 50 -0.24 -18.63 7.20
C TRP A 50 -1.26 -19.41 6.39
N TRP A 51 -2.53 -19.31 6.77
CA TRP A 51 -3.62 -19.77 5.92
C TRP A 51 -3.74 -18.82 4.73
N VAL A 52 -3.96 -19.40 3.55
CA VAL A 52 -4.15 -18.61 2.32
C VAL A 52 -5.36 -17.70 2.46
N ALA A 53 -6.47 -18.21 3.03
CA ALA A 53 -7.70 -17.45 3.22
C ALA A 53 -7.50 -16.19 4.10
N ASP A 54 -6.72 -16.29 5.18
CA ASP A 54 -6.47 -15.15 6.07
C ASP A 54 -5.65 -14.05 5.38
N ILE A 55 -4.65 -14.45 4.59
CA ILE A 55 -3.82 -13.52 3.84
C ILE A 55 -4.63 -12.86 2.73
N GLU A 56 -5.46 -13.60 2.00
CA GLU A 56 -6.34 -13.06 0.98
C GLU A 56 -7.33 -12.06 1.58
N ALA A 57 -8.00 -12.42 2.68
CA ALA A 57 -8.91 -11.53 3.39
C ALA A 57 -8.21 -10.25 3.90
N TRP A 58 -6.97 -10.37 4.40
CA TRP A 58 -6.17 -9.21 4.80
C TRP A 58 -5.81 -8.32 3.60
N VAL A 59 -5.38 -8.89 2.48
CA VAL A 59 -5.09 -8.13 1.25
C VAL A 59 -6.34 -7.43 0.73
N GLU A 60 -7.50 -8.10 0.76
CA GLU A 60 -8.80 -7.51 0.39
C GLU A 60 -9.21 -6.38 1.33
N SER A 61 -8.99 -6.52 2.64
CA SER A 61 -9.20 -5.46 3.64
C SER A 61 -8.34 -4.22 3.36
N LYS A 62 -7.08 -4.41 2.93
CA LYS A 62 -6.22 -3.29 2.52
C LYS A 62 -6.63 -2.66 1.18
N ARG A 63 -7.37 -3.37 0.33
CA ARG A 63 -7.92 -2.85 -0.94
C ARG A 63 -9.23 -2.07 -0.76
N THR A 64 -10.00 -2.35 0.29
CA THR A 64 -11.39 -1.86 0.45
C THR A 64 -11.51 -0.39 0.85
N PHE A 65 -10.42 0.35 1.04
CA PHE A 65 -10.45 1.79 1.29
C PHE A 65 -10.16 2.64 0.04
N ARG A 66 -10.89 2.37 -1.04
CA ARG A 66 -11.19 3.39 -2.06
C ARG A 66 -12.69 3.64 -1.98
N PRO A 67 -13.17 4.86 -1.62
CA PRO A 67 -14.56 5.19 -1.87
C PRO A 67 -14.80 4.93 -3.36
N ALA A 68 -15.77 4.07 -3.66
CA ALA A 68 -16.09 3.69 -5.01
C ALA A 68 -16.47 4.95 -5.80
N VAL A 69 -15.53 5.43 -6.62
CA VAL A 69 -15.84 6.31 -7.75
C VAL A 69 -16.67 5.53 -8.80
N GLU A 70 -16.88 4.23 -8.60
CA GLU A 70 -17.62 3.32 -9.49
C GLU A 70 -19.02 2.94 -8.98
N ALA A 71 -19.55 3.64 -7.97
CA ALA A 71 -20.98 3.53 -7.61
C ALA A 71 -21.89 4.50 -8.41
N VAL A 72 -21.40 5.06 -9.53
CA VAL A 72 -22.12 6.05 -10.36
C VAL A 72 -22.64 5.46 -11.70
N GLU A 73 -22.32 4.23 -12.07
CA GLU A 73 -22.79 3.66 -13.37
C GLU A 73 -24.13 2.90 -13.32
N LYS A 74 -24.89 3.01 -12.22
CA LYS A 74 -26.27 2.49 -12.15
C LYS A 74 -27.24 3.47 -11.49
N MET A 75 -27.29 4.72 -11.96
CA MET A 75 -28.54 5.50 -11.92
C MET A 75 -28.67 6.35 -13.19
N PRO A 76 -29.87 6.40 -13.80
CA PRO A 76 -30.08 7.10 -15.07
C PRO A 76 -30.08 8.63 -14.85
N SER A 77 -29.35 9.32 -15.73
CA SER A 77 -29.59 10.68 -16.21
C SER A 77 -30.13 11.72 -15.21
N SER A 78 -29.24 12.50 -14.60
CA SER A 78 -29.41 13.96 -14.53
C SER A 78 -28.08 14.63 -14.21
N ILE A 79 -27.72 15.60 -15.04
CA ILE A 79 -26.41 16.24 -15.09
C ILE A 79 -26.51 17.54 -14.29
N GLU A 80 -25.91 17.61 -13.09
CA GLU A 80 -25.57 18.89 -12.48
C GLU A 80 -24.06 19.11 -12.59
N THR A 81 -23.70 19.87 -13.61
CA THR A 81 -22.38 20.38 -13.91
C THR A 81 -21.88 21.25 -12.75
N VAL A 82 -20.91 20.78 -11.97
CA VAL A 82 -20.13 21.64 -11.06
C VAL A 82 -18.75 21.87 -11.67
N PRO A 83 -18.38 23.12 -12.04
CA PRO A 83 -17.10 23.38 -12.69
C PRO A 83 -15.92 23.15 -11.76
N LEU A 84 -15.02 22.27 -12.22
CA LEU A 84 -13.74 21.91 -11.61
C LEU A 84 -12.79 23.12 -11.67
N ALA A 85 -12.57 23.80 -10.55
CA ALA A 85 -11.59 24.88 -10.46
C ALA A 85 -10.15 24.33 -10.51
N PRO A 86 -9.27 24.80 -11.41
CA PRO A 86 -7.88 24.35 -11.49
C PRO A 86 -7.05 25.03 -10.40
N THR A 87 -6.75 24.32 -9.30
CA THR A 87 -5.83 24.87 -8.30
C THR A 87 -4.39 24.72 -8.77
N LYS A 88 -3.89 25.84 -9.28
CA LYS A 88 -2.54 26.18 -9.75
C LYS A 88 -1.42 25.54 -8.90
N ARG A 89 -0.50 24.84 -9.57
CA ARG A 89 0.80 24.45 -9.02
C ARG A 89 1.59 25.71 -8.64
N LYS A 90 2.03 25.84 -7.39
CA LYS A 90 3.03 26.85 -6.99
C LYS A 90 4.39 26.45 -7.53
N VAL A 91 4.74 26.97 -8.70
CA VAL A 91 6.14 27.11 -9.12
C VAL A 91 6.73 28.27 -8.31
N GLY A 92 7.64 27.97 -7.41
CA GLY A 92 8.20 28.98 -6.51
C GLY A 92 9.32 28.44 -5.64
N ARG A 93 10.39 27.96 -6.28
CA ARG A 93 11.71 27.94 -5.64
C ARG A 93 12.59 28.89 -6.43
N PRO A 94 12.97 30.07 -5.91
CA PRO A 94 14.00 30.87 -6.55
C PRO A 94 15.32 30.09 -6.52
N THR A 95 15.85 29.81 -7.71
CA THR A 95 17.23 29.37 -7.89
C THR A 95 18.13 30.52 -7.45
N ASN A 96 18.99 30.27 -6.48
CA ASN A 96 19.96 31.26 -5.99
C ASN A 96 20.95 31.55 -7.11
N ALA A 97 20.72 32.63 -7.87
CA ALA A 97 21.66 33.13 -8.86
C ALA A 97 22.83 33.81 -8.12
N GLU A 98 24.03 33.30 -8.38
CA GLU A 98 25.34 33.94 -8.24
C GLU A 98 25.41 35.25 -7.43
N LYS A 99 25.92 35.14 -6.21
CA LYS A 99 26.71 36.20 -5.58
C LYS A 99 28.15 35.73 -5.48
N ASN A 100 28.99 36.21 -6.37
CA ASN A 100 30.36 36.60 -6.05
C ASN A 100 30.80 37.64 -7.08
N GLY A 101 30.67 38.90 -6.68
CA GLY A 101 31.35 40.00 -7.34
C GLY A 101 32.76 40.17 -6.78
N VAL A 102 33.62 40.64 -7.67
CA VAL A 102 34.67 41.66 -7.43
C VAL A 102 35.77 41.29 -6.42
N VAL A 103 36.95 40.95 -6.95
CA VAL A 103 38.13 41.86 -6.96
C VAL A 103 38.83 41.73 -8.30
#